data_AF-A0A380FJD3-F1
#
_entry.id   AF-A0A380FJD3-F1
#
_cell.length_a   1.000
_cell.length_b   1.000
_cell.length_c   1.000
_cell.angle_alpha   90.00
_cell.angle_beta   90.00
_cell.angle_gamma   90.00
#
_symmetry.space_group_name_H-M   'P 1'
#
loop_
_entity.id
_entity.type
_entity.pdbx_description
1 polymer ?
#
loop_
_entity_poly.entity_id
_entity_poly.type
_entity_poly.pdbx_seq_one_letter_code
_entity_poly.pdbx_strand_id
1 'polypeptide(L)'
;MNVIAFVVACIVAMILYKNEKSISMPFVPVKEFNKMIVLVFTTDFLYAIMFNGYNLYMPVYLQEELKLSPLQSGLSFSQYHLLG
;
A
#
# COMPACT_ATOMS: atom_id res chain seq x y z
N MET A 1 -12.14 20.10 11.93
CA MET A 1 -11.61 19.72 10.59
C MET A 1 -12.20 20.67 9.55
N ASN A 2 -11.38 21.19 8.65
CA ASN A 2 -11.78 22.33 7.80
C ASN A 2 -12.62 21.86 6.59
N VAL A 3 -13.94 21.75 6.76
CA VAL A 3 -14.91 21.25 5.77
C VAL A 3 -14.83 22.03 4.44
N ILE A 4 -14.50 23.32 4.50
CA ILE A 4 -14.32 24.18 3.33
C ILE A 4 -13.14 23.70 2.48
N ALA A 5 -12.03 23.29 3.11
CA ALA A 5 -10.87 22.78 2.39
C ALA A 5 -11.18 21.47 1.64
N PHE A 6 -12.04 20.62 2.22
CA PHE A 6 -12.49 19.38 1.59
C PHE A 6 -13.35 19.67 0.35
N VAL A 7 -14.29 20.61 0.45
CA VAL A 7 -15.14 21.02 -0.68
C VAL A 7 -14.32 21.64 -1.82
N VAL A 8 -13.35 22.49 -1.50
CA VAL A 8 -12.44 23.09 -2.49
C VAL A 8 -11.60 22.01 -3.17
N ALA A 9 -11.09 21.02 -2.42
CA ALA A 9 -10.35 19.90 -2.99
C ALA A 9 -11.21 19.08 -3.97
N CYS A 10 -12.48 18.81 -3.65
CA CYS A 10 -13.40 18.12 -4.55
C CYS A 10 -13.67 18.90 -5.84
N ILE A 11 -13.83 20.23 -5.76
CA ILE A 11 -14.06 21.09 -6.94
C ILE A 11 -12.82 21.10 -7.84
N VAL A 12 -11.64 21.25 -7.27
CA VAL A 12 -10.37 21.23 -8.02
C VAL A 12 -10.15 19.87 -8.69
N ALA A 13 -10.43 18.77 -7.98
CA ALA A 13 -10.36 17.42 -8.55
C ALA A 13 -11.30 17.21 -9.74
N MET A 14 -12.54 17.73 -9.66
CA MET A 14 -13.50 17.65 -10.77
C MET A 14 -13.05 18.46 -11.99
N ILE A 15 -12.48 19.65 -11.79
CA ILE A 15 -11.97 20.49 -12.89
C ILE A 15 -10.77 19.83 -13.57
N LEU A 16 -9.83 19.28 -12.80
CA LEU A 16 -8.67 18.56 -13.31
C LEU A 16 -9.08 17.34 -14.13
N TYR A 17 -10.00 16.51 -13.60
CA TYR A 17 -10.50 15.33 -14.29
C TYR A 17 -11.16 15.67 -15.64
N LYS A 18 -11.90 16.79 -15.69
CA LYS A 18 -12.57 17.23 -16.93
C LYS A 18 -11.57 17.76 -17.97
N ASN A 19 -10.51 18.45 -17.53
CA ASN A 19 -9.46 18.95 -18.41
C ASN A 19 -8.55 17.82 -18.93
N GLU A 20 -8.24 16.83 -18.11
CA GLU A 20 -7.41 15.69 -18.49
C GLU A 20 -7.97 14.90 -19.68
N LYS A 21 -9.30 14.75 -19.73
CA LYS A 21 -9.98 13.95 -20.76
C LYS A 21 -9.87 14.56 -22.17
N SER A 22 -9.49 15.83 -22.29
CA SER A 22 -9.36 16.56 -23.55
C SER A 22 -7.93 16.53 -24.13
N ILE A 23 -6.94 16.05 -23.37
CA ILE A 23 -5.52 16.08 -23.74
C ILE A 23 -5.11 14.67 -24.20
N SER A 24 -4.33 14.55 -25.28
CA SER A 24 -3.90 13.24 -25.81
C SER A 24 -2.92 12.50 -24.91
N MET A 25 -2.35 13.18 -23.91
CA MET A 25 -1.45 12.68 -22.88
C MET A 25 -2.01 13.07 -21.51
N PRO A 26 -2.93 12.29 -20.94
CA PRO A 26 -3.47 12.56 -19.60
C PRO A 26 -2.37 12.39 -18.55
N PHE A 27 -2.43 13.13 -17.44
CA PHE A 27 -1.49 12.99 -16.32
C PHE A 27 -1.64 11.61 -15.64
N VAL A 28 -2.86 11.09 -15.62
CA VAL A 28 -3.21 9.69 -15.32
C VAL A 28 -3.66 9.04 -16.61
N PRO A 29 -2.76 8.38 -17.37
CA PRO A 29 -3.10 7.86 -18.67
C PRO A 29 -3.84 6.53 -18.51
N VAL A 30 -5.09 6.58 -18.04
CA VAL A 30 -5.92 5.39 -17.73
C VAL A 30 -6.13 4.50 -18.98
N LYS A 31 -6.01 5.07 -20.18
CA LYS A 31 -6.04 4.33 -21.46
C LYS A 31 -4.71 3.67 -21.83
N GLU A 32 -3.58 4.22 -21.37
CA GLU A 32 -2.24 3.66 -21.60
C GLU A 32 -1.80 2.74 -20.43
N PHE A 33 -2.48 2.83 -19.29
CA PHE A 33 -2.52 1.80 -18.25
C PHE A 33 -3.16 0.54 -18.84
N ASN A 34 -2.34 -0.24 -19.54
CA ASN A 34 -2.70 -1.57 -20.01
C ASN A 34 -3.25 -2.37 -18.81
N LYS A 35 -4.28 -3.20 -19.01
CA LYS A 35 -4.83 -4.09 -17.96
C LYS A 35 -3.74 -4.85 -17.20
N MET A 36 -2.64 -5.15 -17.88
CA MET A 36 -1.43 -5.73 -17.28
C MET A 36 -0.83 -4.88 -16.15
N ILE A 37 -0.71 -3.56 -16.31
CA ILE A 37 -0.14 -2.67 -15.29
C ILE A 37 -1.06 -2.61 -14.07
N VAL A 38 -2.37 -2.51 -14.29
CA VAL A 38 -3.36 -2.54 -13.19
C VAL A 38 -3.29 -3.87 -12.44
N LEU A 39 -3.13 -4.99 -13.16
CA LEU A 39 -2.98 -6.31 -12.55
C LEU A 39 -1.69 -6.39 -11.72
N VAL A 40 -0.55 -5.99 -12.29
CA VAL A 40 0.76 -5.98 -11.61
C VAL A 40 0.70 -5.11 -10.36
N PHE A 41 0.13 -3.91 -10.46
CA PHE A 41 -0.01 -2.99 -9.34
C PHE A 41 -0.92 -3.56 -8.24
N THR A 42 -2.01 -4.22 -8.63
CA THR A 42 -2.92 -4.89 -7.67
C THR A 42 -2.21 -6.05 -6.97
N THR A 43 -1.48 -6.88 -7.73
CA THR A 43 -0.73 -8.00 -7.13
C THR A 43 0.39 -7.51 -6.23
N ASP A 44 1.10 -6.45 -6.61
CA ASP A 44 2.16 -5.85 -5.80
C ASP A 44 1.60 -5.25 -4.51
N PHE A 45 0.45 -4.57 -4.61
CA PHE A 45 -0.27 -4.06 -3.45
C PHE A 45 -0.74 -5.17 -2.49
N LEU A 46 -1.32 -6.25 -3.01
CA LEU A 46 -1.71 -7.41 -2.20
C LEU A 46 -0.49 -8.06 -1.54
N TYR A 47 0.62 -8.17 -2.27
CA TYR A 47 1.87 -8.70 -1.76
C TYR A 47 2.42 -7.83 -0.62
N ALA A 48 2.41 -6.51 -0.78
CA ALA A 48 2.83 -5.57 0.25
C ALA A 48 1.97 -5.68 1.52
N ILE A 49 0.64 -5.84 1.40
CA ILE A 49 -0.24 -6.04 2.56
C ILE A 49 0.09 -7.34 3.29
N MET A 50 0.18 -8.45 2.56
CA MET A 50 0.47 -9.76 3.17
C MET A 50 1.85 -9.76 3.84
N PHE A 51 2.84 -9.20 3.18
CA PHE A 51 4.21 -9.12 3.69
C PHE A 51 4.31 -8.25 4.95
N ASN A 52 3.72 -7.05 4.94
CA ASN A 52 3.70 -6.20 6.13
C ASN A 52 2.87 -6.81 7.26
N GLY A 53 1.74 -7.45 6.94
CA GLY A 53 0.90 -8.15 7.92
C GLY A 53 1.66 -9.30 8.60
N TYR A 54 2.38 -10.11 7.83
CA TYR A 54 3.24 -11.17 8.35
C TYR A 54 4.36 -10.60 9.23
N ASN A 55 5.03 -9.53 8.78
CA ASN A 55 6.11 -8.91 9.55
C ASN A 55 5.65 -8.33 10.89
N LEU A 56 4.40 -7.88 10.97
CA LEU A 56 3.79 -7.40 12.20
C LEU A 56 3.32 -8.56 13.10
N TYR A 57 2.64 -9.56 12.53
CA TYR A 57 1.99 -10.62 13.29
C TYR A 57 2.98 -11.66 13.83
N MET A 58 4.01 -12.00 13.05
CA MET A 58 4.92 -13.10 13.38
C MET A 58 5.67 -12.89 14.71
N PRO A 59 6.27 -11.72 15.01
CA PRO A 59 6.88 -11.48 16.32
C PRO A 59 5.90 -11.57 17.48
N VAL A 60 4.65 -11.12 17.29
CA VAL A 60 3.58 -11.18 18.30
C VAL A 60 3.21 -12.65 18.58
N TYR A 61 3.01 -13.44 17.53
CA TYR A 61 2.75 -14.88 17.64
C TYR A 61 3.86 -15.61 18.40
N LEU A 62 5.13 -15.31 18.10
CA LEU A 62 6.29 -15.89 18.79
C LEU A 62 6.34 -15.51 20.29
N GLN A 63 5.81 -14.35 20.66
CA GLN A 63 5.73 -13.93 22.07
C GLN A 63 4.56 -14.59 22.80
N GLU A 64 3.40 -14.73 22.15
CA GLU A 64 2.18 -15.24 22.79
C GLU A 64 2.18 -16.77 22.91
N GLU A 65 2.52 -17.48 21.83
CA GLU A 65 2.44 -18.94 21.78
C GLU A 65 3.71 -19.62 22.30
N LEU A 66 4.88 -19.08 21.95
CA LEU A 66 6.18 -19.62 22.37
C LEU A 66 6.73 -18.95 23.63
N LYS A 67 6.02 -17.95 24.19
CA LYS A 67 6.40 -17.20 25.41
C LYS A 67 7.82 -16.62 25.35
N LEU A 68 8.31 -16.34 24.14
CA LEU A 68 9.62 -15.74 23.95
C LEU A 68 9.61 -14.30 24.47
N SER A 69 10.73 -13.87 25.04
CA SER A 69 10.88 -12.46 25.37
C SER A 69 10.81 -11.61 24.09
N PRO A 70 10.35 -10.34 24.17
CA PRO A 70 10.24 -9.48 23.00
C PRO A 70 11.54 -9.37 22.20
N LEU A 71 12.68 -9.32 22.90
CA LEU A 71 14.00 -9.25 22.27
C LEU A 71 14.35 -10.54 21.49
N GLN A 72 14.04 -11.71 22.06
CA GLN A 72 14.29 -13.00 21.41
C GLN A 72 13.38 -13.21 20.21
N SER A 73 12.09 -12.85 20.32
CA SER A 73 11.15 -12.93 19.20
C SER A 73 11.57 -12.05 18.01
N GLY A 74 12.03 -10.83 18.29
CA GLY A 74 12.52 -9.91 17.26
C GLY A 74 13.81 -10.40 16.59
N LEU A 75 14.75 -10.96 17.37
CA LEU A 75 15.99 -11.53 16.84
C LEU A 75 15.73 -12.79 15.99
N SER A 76 14.88 -13.71 16.46
CA SER A 76 14.50 -14.91 15.70
C SER A 76 13.79 -14.53 14.39
N PHE A 77 12.82 -13.61 14.47
CA PHE A 77 12.13 -13.12 13.28
C PHE A 77 13.10 -12.46 12.28
N SER A 78 14.01 -11.61 12.76
CA SER A 78 15.01 -10.95 11.90
C SER A 78 15.98 -11.95 11.26
N GLN A 79 16.32 -13.07 11.92
CA GLN A 79 17.14 -14.13 11.32
C GLN A 79 16.39 -14.87 10.21
N TYR A 80 15.12 -15.22 10.40
CA TYR A 80 14.32 -15.85 9.35
C TYR A 80 14.13 -14.92 8.14
N HIS A 81 14.06 -13.61 8.36
CA HIS A 81 13.96 -12.62 7.29
C HIS A 81 15.27 -12.46 6.48
N LEU A 82 16.44 -12.72 7.07
CA LEU A 82 17.74 -12.61 6.40
C LEU A 82 18.18 -13.88 5.66
N LEU A 83 17.56 -15.02 5.95
CA LEU A 83 17.89 -16.32 5.36
C LEU A 83 16.94 -16.75 4.23
N GLY A 84 15.85 -16.00 4.02
CA GLY A 84 14.86 -16.20 2.95
C GLY A 84 15.09 -15.32 1.73
#